data_AF-A0ABC9WEZ9-F1
#
_entry.id   AF-A0ABC9WEZ9-F1
#
_cell.length_a   1.000
_cell.length_b   1.000
_cell.length_c   1.000
_cell.angle_alpha   90.00
_cell.angle_beta   90.00
_cell.angle_gamma   90.00
#
_symmetry.space_group_name_H-M   'P 1'
#
loop_
_entity.id
_entity.type
_entity.pdbx_description
1 polymer ?
#
loop_
_entity_poly.entity_id
_entity_poly.type
_entity_poly.pdbx_seq_one_letter_code
_entity_poly.pdbx_strand_id
1 'polypeptide(L)'
;MKFNKRKCKVLHLVRNNPMDQYMLGTTQLESSFAEKDLGVLVDTKLNMSQQCAPVAKKATGILGCLRASIATRLREVMLPHY
;
A
#
# COMPACT_ATOMS: atom_id res chain seq x y z
N MET A 1 22.38 -6.93 -15.08
CA MET A 1 20.94 -7.00 -15.45
C MET A 1 20.66 -6.01 -16.58
N LYS A 2 19.74 -6.33 -17.50
CA LYS A 2 19.37 -5.46 -18.63
C LYS A 2 17.98 -4.86 -18.39
N PHE A 3 17.91 -3.55 -18.21
CA PHE A 3 16.63 -2.84 -18.05
C PHE A 3 15.92 -2.65 -19.39
N ASN A 4 14.59 -2.76 -19.38
CA ASN A 4 13.78 -2.40 -20.53
C ASN A 4 13.59 -0.88 -20.56
N LYS A 5 14.50 -0.18 -21.24
CA LYS A 5 14.51 1.29 -21.31
C LYS A 5 13.19 1.92 -21.76
N ARG A 6 12.40 1.23 -22.61
CA ARG A 6 11.09 1.71 -23.06
C ARG A 6 10.00 1.65 -21.99
N LYS A 7 10.17 0.79 -20.99
CA LYS A 7 9.22 0.64 -19.87
C LYS A 7 9.66 1.43 -18.64
N CYS A 8 10.91 1.89 -18.59
CA CYS A 8 11.42 2.66 -17.47
C CYS A 8 10.93 4.10 -17.54
N LYS A 9 10.40 4.61 -16.43
CA LYS A 9 10.01 6.01 -16.24
C LYS A 9 10.57 6.52 -14.92
N VAL A 10 10.69 7.84 -14.79
CA VAL A 10 11.11 8.51 -13.56
C VAL A 10 9.88 8.89 -12.77
N LEU A 11 9.85 8.49 -11.50
CA LEU A 11 8.85 8.95 -10.54
C LEU A 11 9.51 9.91 -9.54
N HIS A 12 9.09 11.17 -9.55
CA HIS A 12 9.67 12.21 -8.70
C HIS A 12 8.94 12.27 -7.36
N LEU A 13 9.56 11.67 -6.34
CA LEU A 13 8.93 11.47 -5.03
C LEU A 13 9.12 12.63 -4.04
N VAL A 14 10.13 13.49 -4.26
CA VAL A 14 10.45 14.59 -3.35
C VAL A 14 9.66 15.83 -3.75
N ARG A 15 8.95 16.44 -2.79
CA ARG A 15 8.09 17.62 -3.01
C ARG A 15 8.84 18.81 -3.64
N ASN A 16 10.12 18.97 -3.32
CA ASN A 16 10.98 20.03 -3.84
C ASN A 16 11.95 19.50 -4.92
N ASN A 17 11.61 18.39 -5.58
CA ASN A 17 12.40 17.90 -6.70
C ASN A 17 12.26 18.90 -7.87
N PRO A 18 13.37 19.40 -8.44
CA PRO A 18 13.34 20.28 -9.61
C PRO A 18 12.81 19.62 -10.89
N MET A 19 12.43 18.33 -10.85
CA MET A 19 11.98 17.55 -11.99
C MET A 19 13.07 17.43 -13.06
N ASP A 20 14.31 17.20 -12.62
CA ASP A 20 15.47 17.06 -13.51
C ASP A 20 15.27 15.94 -14.56
N GLN A 21 15.99 16.07 -15.66
CA GLN A 21 16.02 15.04 -16.70
C GLN A 21 16.99 13.91 -16.31
N TYR A 22 16.49 12.68 -16.29
CA TYR A 22 17.31 11.50 -15.97
C TYR A 22 17.60 10.68 -17.23
N MET A 23 18.80 10.08 -17.26
CA MET A 23 19.24 9.23 -18.36
C MET A 23 19.50 7.80 -17.90
N LEU A 24 19.07 6.83 -18.69
CA LEU A 24 19.39 5.41 -18.57
C LEU A 24 20.31 4.98 -19.72
N GLY A 25 21.61 5.14 -19.50
CA GLY A 25 22.62 5.07 -20.56
C GLY A 25 22.44 6.24 -21.53
N THR A 26 22.25 5.97 -22.82
CA THR A 26 22.01 6.99 -23.85
C THR A 26 20.53 7.38 -24.03
N THR A 27 19.63 6.86 -23.20
CA THR A 27 18.18 7.09 -23.34
C THR A 27 17.70 8.00 -22.23
N GLN A 28 17.10 9.15 -22.60
CA GLN A 28 16.40 10.01 -21.66
C GLN A 28 15.10 9.34 -21.21
N LEU A 29 14.82 9.35 -19.92
CA LEU A 29 13.61 8.75 -19.35
C LEU A 29 12.49 9.79 -19.26
N GLU A 30 11.28 9.36 -19.57
CA GLU A 30 10.06 10.14 -19.35
C GLU A 30 9.72 10.20 -17.85
N SER A 31 9.16 11.32 -17.41
CA SER A 31 8.59 11.43 -16.06
C SER A 31 7.16 10.87 -16.02
N SER A 32 6.79 10.32 -14.87
CA SER A 32 5.44 9.85 -14.57
C SER A 32 5.00 10.36 -13.21
N PHE A 33 3.67 10.46 -13.02
CA PHE A 33 3.07 10.78 -11.73
C PHE A 33 2.69 9.54 -10.91
N ALA A 34 2.65 8.37 -11.56
CA ALA A 34 2.47 7.09 -10.90
C ALA A 34 3.09 5.97 -11.72
N GLU A 35 3.67 5.00 -11.04
CA GLU A 35 4.29 3.83 -11.66
C GLU A 35 3.78 2.57 -10.97
N LYS A 36 3.40 1.56 -11.76
CA LYS A 36 2.95 0.28 -11.23
C LYS A 36 3.97 -0.80 -11.57
N ASP A 37 4.59 -1.38 -10.56
CA ASP A 37 5.50 -2.52 -10.73
C ASP A 37 5.12 -3.66 -9.78
N LEU A 38 5.17 -4.90 -10.29
CA LEU A 38 4.81 -6.12 -9.56
C LEU A 38 3.45 -6.05 -8.81
N GLY A 39 2.52 -5.24 -9.29
CA GLY A 39 1.20 -5.06 -8.67
C GLY A 39 1.10 -3.89 -7.68
N VAL A 40 2.23 -3.28 -7.31
CA VAL A 40 2.30 -2.12 -6.41
C VAL A 40 2.28 -0.85 -7.25
N LEU A 41 1.29 0.02 -7.01
CA LEU A 41 1.17 1.33 -7.65
C LEU A 41 1.77 2.39 -6.74
N VAL A 42 2.89 3.00 -7.10
CA VAL A 42 3.50 4.12 -6.38
C VAL A 42 3.16 5.42 -7.10
N ASP A 43 2.55 6.37 -6.40
CA ASP A 43 2.26 7.71 -6.92
C ASP A 43 3.17 8.77 -6.28
N THR A 44 3.24 9.96 -6.88
CA THR A 44 4.04 11.08 -6.36
C THR A 44 3.54 11.64 -5.03
N LYS A 45 2.32 11.32 -4.61
CA LYS A 45 1.77 11.75 -3.33
C LYS A 45 2.23 10.85 -2.18
N LEU A 46 2.71 9.64 -2.49
CA LEU A 46 3.18 8.65 -1.53
C LEU A 46 2.16 8.39 -0.42
N ASN A 47 0.87 8.30 -0.77
CA ASN A 47 -0.20 8.00 0.19
C ASN A 47 -0.15 6.51 0.61
N MET A 48 0.88 6.14 1.39
CA MET A 48 1.08 4.79 1.94
C MET A 48 -0.12 4.32 2.75
N SER A 49 -0.82 5.26 3.41
CA SER A 49 -2.04 4.97 4.17
C SER A 49 -3.16 4.40 3.30
N GLN A 50 -3.32 4.85 2.06
CA GLN A 50 -4.37 4.36 1.16
C GLN A 50 -4.05 2.96 0.62
N GLN A 51 -2.77 2.64 0.40
CA GLN A 51 -2.36 1.30 -0.02
C GLN A 51 -2.59 0.26 1.09
N CYS A 52 -2.31 0.63 2.35
CA CYS A 52 -2.48 -0.25 3.50
C CYS A 52 -3.91 -0.27 4.08
N ALA A 53 -4.74 0.74 3.77
CA ALA A 53 -6.10 0.87 4.31
C ALA A 53 -6.97 -0.39 4.11
N PRO A 54 -6.99 -1.05 2.93
CA PRO A 54 -7.79 -2.27 2.75
C PRO A 54 -7.34 -3.42 3.64
N VAL A 55 -6.02 -3.59 3.81
CA VAL A 55 -5.42 -4.65 4.65
C VAL A 55 -5.72 -4.35 6.12
N ALA A 56 -5.54 -3.11 6.55
CA ALA A 56 -5.88 -2.66 7.90
C ALA A 56 -7.37 -2.86 8.20
N LYS A 57 -8.26 -2.48 7.28
CA LYS A 57 -9.72 -2.66 7.42
C LYS A 57 -10.11 -4.13 7.54
N LYS A 58 -9.45 -5.02 6.81
CA LYS A 58 -9.67 -6.47 6.93
C LYS A 58 -9.22 -6.98 8.30
N ALA A 59 -8.04 -6.56 8.76
CA ALA A 59 -7.52 -6.95 10.07
C ALA A 59 -8.40 -6.46 11.23
N THR A 60 -8.89 -5.22 11.18
CA THR A 60 -9.80 -4.68 12.20
C THR A 60 -11.14 -5.41 12.21
N GLY A 61 -11.65 -5.82 11.04
CA GLY A 61 -12.83 -6.69 10.94
C GLY A 61 -12.65 -8.02 11.66
N ILE A 62 -11.54 -8.73 11.40
CA ILE A 62 -11.22 -10.03 12.05
C ILE A 62 -11.09 -9.86 13.56
N LEU A 63 -10.37 -8.83 14.01
CA LEU A 63 -10.22 -8.52 15.43
C LEU A 63 -11.58 -8.26 16.10
N GLY A 64 -12.47 -7.55 15.40
CA GLY A 64 -13.85 -7.32 15.86
C GLY A 64 -14.63 -8.62 16.04
N CYS A 65 -14.57 -9.54 15.07
CA CYS A 65 -15.22 -10.85 15.16
C CYS A 65 -14.69 -11.68 16.35
N LEU A 66 -13.38 -11.69 16.57
CA LEU A 66 -12.77 -12.40 17.71
C LEU A 66 -13.26 -11.83 19.05
N ARG A 67 -13.29 -10.50 19.18
CA ARG A 67 -13.81 -9.83 20.39
C ARG A 67 -15.27 -10.20 20.65
N ALA A 68 -16.11 -10.20 19.61
CA ALA A 68 -17.50 -10.59 19.74
C ALA A 68 -17.65 -12.05 20.19
N SER A 69 -16.90 -12.98 19.59
CA SER A 69 -16.93 -14.40 19.97
C SER A 69 -16.46 -14.65 21.41
N ILE A 70 -15.44 -13.93 21.87
CA ILE A 70 -14.98 -14.00 23.26
C ILE A 70 -16.06 -13.47 24.21
N ALA A 71 -16.71 -12.35 23.87
CA ALA A 71 -17.77 -11.78 24.68
C ALA A 71 -19.00 -12.70 24.79
N THR A 72 -19.40 -13.37 23.69
CA THR A 72 -20.52 -14.33 23.73
C THR A 72 -20.19 -15.55 24.58
N ARG A 73 -18.98 -16.12 24.43
CA ARG A 73 -18.54 -17.24 25.27
C ARG A 73 -18.47 -16.86 26.75
N LEU A 74 -17.97 -15.67 27.07
CA LEU A 74 -17.95 -15.17 28.44
C LEU A 74 -19.38 -15.08 29.01
N ARG A 75 -20.34 -14.60 28.22
CA ARG A 75 -21.75 -14.51 28.60
C ARG A 75 -22.40 -15.88 28.80
N GLU A 76 -22.10 -16.85 27.93
CA GLU A 76 -22.59 -18.24 28.06
C GLU A 76 -22.01 -18.95 29.29
N VAL A 77 -20.73 -18.74 29.58
CA VAL A 77 -20.05 -19.29 30.77
C VAL A 77 -20.53 -18.63 32.06
N MET A 78 -20.85 -17.33 32.01
CA MET A 78 -21.40 -16.58 33.15
C MET A 78 -22.90 -16.78 33.36
N LEU A 79 -23.63 -17.44 32.45
CA LEU A 79 -25.00 -17.85 32.72
C LEU A 79 -24.97 -19.00 33.75
N PRO A 80 -25.48 -18.79 34.98
CA PRO A 80 -25.51 -19.85 35.96
C PRO A 80 -26.45 -20.94 35.44
N HIS A 81 -26.00 -22.19 35.45
CA HIS A 81 -26.89 -23.34 35.34
C HIS A 81 -27.77 -23.35 36.60
N TYR A 82 -28.96 -22.75 36.51
CA TYR A 82 -30.05 -22.95 37.46
C TYR A 82 -30.99 -24.02 36.93
#